data_AF-A0A547NAX0-F1
#
_entry.id   AF-A0A547NAX0-F1
#
_cell.length_a   1.000
_cell.length_b   1.000
_cell.length_c   1.000
_cell.angle_alpha   90.00
_cell.angle_beta   90.00
_cell.angle_gamma   90.00
#
_symmetry.space_group_name_H-M   'P 1'
#
loop_
_entity.id
_entity.type
_entity.pdbx_description
1 polymer ?
#
loop_
_entity_poly.entity_id
_entity_poly.type
_entity_poly.pdbx_seq_one_letter_code
_entity_poly.pdbx_strand_id
1 'polypeptide(L)'
;MKKRRLSAYLDTGTMNALADYAAKRDVSLSLIAEAAIASFLSPDAEERKEAAIIRRLDLIDRRIQRVERDVGISIETLALFVRFWLTSTPALPESALPEARAKGLQRYDSFVDALGRRLSKGPRLRQEISEDVLPATPADADESSTR
;
A
#
# COMPACT_ATOMS: atom_id res chain seq x y z
N MET A 1 14.47 2.54 42.47
CA MET A 1 13.60 1.59 43.18
C MET A 1 14.43 0.44 43.72
N LYS A 2 14.04 -0.17 44.85
CA LYS A 2 14.76 -1.34 45.40
C LYS A 2 14.50 -2.58 44.53
N LYS A 3 15.54 -3.25 44.04
CA LYS A 3 15.44 -4.52 43.30
C LYS A 3 15.16 -5.68 44.27
N ARG A 4 14.27 -6.60 43.88
CA ARG A 4 14.00 -7.85 44.63
C ARG A 4 14.65 -9.02 43.89
N ARG A 5 15.27 -9.95 44.64
CA ARG A 5 15.84 -11.18 44.05
C ARG A 5 14.69 -12.08 43.58
N LEU A 6 14.75 -12.50 42.31
CA LEU A 6 13.89 -13.52 41.72
C LEU A 6 14.74 -14.76 41.42
N SER A 7 14.30 -15.92 41.88
CA SER A 7 14.89 -17.22 41.53
C SER A 7 13.87 -18.00 40.71
N ALA A 8 14.19 -18.28 39.45
CA ALA A 8 13.34 -19.04 38.54
C ALA A 8 14.20 -20.06 37.79
N TYR A 9 13.62 -21.24 37.55
CA TYR A 9 14.26 -22.26 36.72
C TYR A 9 13.89 -21.99 35.26
N LEU A 10 14.88 -22.02 34.39
CA LEU A 10 14.74 -21.93 32.94
C LEU A 10 15.17 -23.27 32.35
N ASP A 11 14.55 -23.70 31.26
CA ASP A 11 15.09 -24.82 30.50
C ASP A 11 16.47 -24.47 29.94
N THR A 12 17.27 -25.50 29.68
CA THR A 12 18.65 -25.34 29.21
C THR A 12 18.73 -24.57 27.88
N GLY A 13 17.76 -24.76 26.98
CA GLY A 13 17.68 -24.06 25.71
C GLY A 13 17.46 -22.56 25.89
N THR A 14 16.48 -22.17 26.71
CA THR A 14 16.19 -20.76 27.00
C THR A 14 17.35 -20.09 27.75
N MET A 15 17.99 -20.77 28.70
CA MET A 15 19.16 -20.23 29.40
C MET A 15 20.32 -19.94 28.43
N ASN A 16 20.59 -20.85 27.49
CA ASN A 16 21.62 -20.66 26.48
C ASN A 16 21.27 -19.50 25.53
N ALA A 17 20.03 -19.45 25.03
CA ALA A 17 19.58 -18.37 24.16
C ALA A 17 19.66 -17.00 24.86
N LEU A 18 19.32 -16.92 26.15
CA LEU A 18 19.43 -15.71 26.95
C LEU A 18 20.90 -15.28 27.14
N ALA A 19 21.80 -16.24 27.42
CA ALA A 19 23.23 -15.98 27.56
C ALA A 19 23.85 -15.49 26.25
N ASP A 20 23.52 -16.13 25.12
CA ASP A 20 23.98 -15.72 23.79
C ASP A 20 23.49 -14.31 23.43
N TYR A 21 22.22 -14.01 23.74
CA TYR A 21 21.63 -12.71 23.46
C TYR A 21 22.29 -11.59 24.28
N ALA A 22 22.59 -11.87 25.56
CA ALA A 22 23.28 -10.97 26.47
C ALA A 22 24.74 -10.74 26.03
N ALA A 23 25.46 -11.81 25.68
CA ALA A 23 26.84 -11.74 25.21
C ALA A 23 26.97 -10.94 23.90
N LYS A 24 26.06 -11.14 22.93
CA LYS A 24 26.03 -10.39 21.67
C LYS A 24 25.86 -8.87 21.85
N ARG A 25 25.31 -8.44 22.98
CA ARG A 25 25.01 -7.03 23.28
C ARG A 25 25.86 -6.45 24.40
N ASP A 26 26.80 -7.22 24.93
CA ASP A 26 27.68 -6.83 26.05
C ASP A 26 26.89 -6.29 27.27
N VAL A 27 25.82 -6.99 27.64
CA VAL A 27 24.95 -6.62 28.77
C VAL A 27 24.70 -7.79 29.70
N SER A 28 24.40 -7.52 30.97
CA SER A 28 24.17 -8.59 31.95
C SER A 28 22.88 -9.39 31.68
N LEU A 29 22.93 -10.70 31.96
CA LEU A 29 21.78 -11.61 31.93
C LEU A 29 20.58 -11.08 32.73
N SER A 30 20.84 -10.57 33.93
CA SER A 30 19.81 -10.03 34.83
C SER A 30 19.11 -8.80 34.23
N LEU A 31 19.85 -7.93 33.53
CA LEU A 31 19.29 -6.77 32.85
C LEU A 31 18.38 -7.17 31.68
N ILE A 32 18.80 -8.14 30.86
CA ILE A 32 17.96 -8.67 29.77
C ILE A 32 16.71 -9.34 30.34
N ALA A 33 16.85 -10.16 31.38
CA ALA A 33 15.73 -10.85 32.01
C ALA A 33 14.72 -9.86 32.63
N GLU A 34 15.20 -8.84 33.35
CA GLU A 34 14.36 -7.77 33.90
C GLU A 34 13.64 -7.00 32.80
N ALA A 35 14.34 -6.61 31.73
CA ALA A 35 13.75 -5.89 30.61
C ALA A 35 12.70 -6.74 29.85
N ALA A 36 12.98 -8.03 29.65
CA ALA A 36 12.04 -8.95 29.01
C ALA A 36 10.77 -9.15 29.85
N ILE A 37 10.90 -9.36 31.16
CA ILE A 37 9.76 -9.50 32.08
C ILE A 37 8.96 -8.19 32.17
N ALA A 38 9.64 -7.05 32.30
CA ALA A 38 8.99 -5.74 32.32
C ALA A 38 8.24 -5.46 31.00
N SER A 39 8.83 -5.81 29.87
CA SER A 39 8.18 -5.68 28.56
C SER A 39 6.99 -6.62 28.40
N PHE A 40 7.07 -7.85 28.92
CA PHE A 40 5.97 -8.83 28.86
C PHE A 40 4.78 -8.41 29.72
N LEU A 41 5.06 -7.83 30.90
CA LEU A 41 4.02 -7.37 31.84
C LEU A 41 3.50 -5.96 31.51
N SER A 42 4.02 -5.30 30.49
CA SER A 42 3.60 -3.95 30.12
C SER A 42 2.35 -4.00 29.23
N PRO A 43 1.23 -3.36 29.62
CA PRO A 43 0.04 -3.22 28.76
C PRO A 43 0.35 -2.49 27.44
N ASP A 44 1.41 -1.68 27.48
CA ASP A 44 1.88 -0.84 26.38
C ASP A 44 2.41 -1.65 25.18
N ALA A 45 2.86 -2.89 25.39
CA ALA A 45 3.38 -3.72 24.31
C ALA A 45 2.28 -4.28 23.41
N GLU A 46 1.13 -4.67 23.97
CA GLU A 46 -0.03 -5.12 23.20
C GLU A 46 -0.75 -3.91 22.57
N GLU A 47 -0.96 -2.83 23.34
CA GLU A 47 -1.59 -1.61 22.83
C GLU A 47 -0.83 -0.99 21.64
N ARG A 48 0.51 -0.99 21.68
CA ARG A 48 1.33 -0.53 20.54
C ARG A 48 1.20 -1.42 19.31
N LYS A 49 1.06 -2.74 19.47
CA LYS A 49 0.86 -3.66 18.35
C LYS A 49 -0.52 -3.46 17.74
N GLU A 50 -1.56 -3.36 18.57
CA GLU A 50 -2.92 -3.10 18.13
C GLU A 50 -3.02 -1.75 17.38
N ALA A 51 -2.43 -0.69 17.93
CA ALA A 51 -2.38 0.61 17.27
C ALA A 51 -1.65 0.56 15.92
N ALA A 52 -0.56 -0.22 15.81
CA ALA A 52 0.14 -0.39 14.54
C ALA A 52 -0.70 -1.14 13.50
N ILE A 53 -1.49 -2.13 13.93
CA ILE A 53 -2.44 -2.85 13.06
C ILE A 53 -3.54 -1.91 12.57
N ILE A 54 -4.16 -1.15 13.46
CA ILE A 54 -5.22 -0.18 13.12
C ILE A 54 -4.69 0.83 12.09
N ARG A 55 -3.53 1.44 12.33
CA ARG A 55 -2.90 2.37 11.38
C ARG A 55 -2.64 1.74 10.01
N ARG A 56 -2.24 0.47 9.98
CA ARG A 56 -2.02 -0.25 8.72
C ARG A 56 -3.33 -0.53 8.00
N LEU A 57 -4.41 -0.84 8.72
CA LEU A 57 -5.74 -1.00 8.14
C LEU A 57 -6.26 0.32 7.57
N ASP A 58 -6.11 1.43 8.28
CA ASP A 58 -6.50 2.77 7.79
C ASP A 58 -5.76 3.13 6.49
N LEU A 59 -4.46 2.81 6.43
CA LEU A 59 -3.67 3.04 5.22
C LEU A 59 -4.15 2.17 4.04
N ILE A 60 -4.55 0.92 4.31
CA ILE A 60 -5.11 0.02 3.29
C ILE A 60 -6.45 0.57 2.81
N ASP A 61 -7.33 1.00 3.71
CA ASP A 61 -8.64 1.54 3.39
C ASP A 61 -8.54 2.77 2.48
N ARG A 62 -7.67 3.73 2.83
CA ARG A 62 -7.39 4.90 1.98
C ARG A 62 -6.87 4.50 0.60
N ARG A 63 -6.07 3.44 0.51
CA ARG A 63 -5.55 2.94 -0.76
C ARG A 63 -6.66 2.28 -1.59
N ILE A 64 -7.58 1.55 -0.96
CA ILE A 64 -8.74 0.96 -1.62
C ILE A 64 -9.64 2.05 -2.19
N GLN A 65 -9.99 3.06 -1.39
CA GLN A 65 -10.82 4.19 -1.86
C GLN A 65 -10.21 4.91 -3.06
N ARG A 66 -8.87 5.09 -3.10
CA ARG A 66 -8.18 5.64 -4.26
C ARG A 66 -8.33 4.73 -5.49
N VAL A 67 -8.13 3.43 -5.32
CA VAL A 67 -8.28 2.46 -6.42
C VAL A 67 -9.72 2.42 -6.94
N GLU A 68 -10.72 2.46 -6.06
CA GLU A 68 -12.13 2.51 -6.45
C GLU A 68 -12.43 3.76 -7.29
N ARG A 69 -11.92 4.93 -6.89
CA ARG A 69 -12.02 6.16 -7.67
C ARG A 69 -11.37 6.02 -9.04
N ASP A 70 -10.13 5.54 -9.10
CA ASP A 70 -9.38 5.37 -10.35
C ASP A 70 -10.11 4.40 -11.31
N VAL A 71 -10.71 3.33 -10.76
CA VAL A 71 -11.53 2.38 -11.51
C VAL A 71 -12.81 3.05 -12.02
N GLY A 72 -13.49 3.83 -11.19
CA GLY A 72 -14.67 4.61 -11.60
C GLY A 72 -14.36 5.54 -12.78
N ILE A 73 -13.29 6.33 -12.68
CA ILE A 73 -12.82 7.23 -13.75
C ILE A 73 -12.49 6.43 -15.02
N SER A 74 -11.86 5.26 -14.88
CA SER A 74 -11.52 4.41 -16.03
C SER A 74 -12.76 3.87 -16.74
N ILE A 75 -13.79 3.47 -15.97
CA ILE A 75 -15.09 3.02 -16.51
C ILE A 75 -15.80 4.17 -17.24
N GLU A 76 -15.85 5.36 -16.65
CA GLU A 76 -16.45 6.54 -17.28
C GLU A 76 -15.72 6.93 -18.58
N THR A 77 -14.38 6.93 -18.55
CA THR A 77 -13.55 7.23 -19.73
C THR A 77 -13.82 6.21 -20.84
N LEU A 78 -13.90 4.92 -20.52
CA LEU A 78 -14.22 3.88 -21.49
C LEU A 78 -15.64 4.04 -22.06
N ALA A 79 -16.62 4.36 -21.21
CA ALA A 79 -17.99 4.60 -21.66
C ALA A 79 -18.06 5.80 -22.62
N LEU A 80 -17.37 6.90 -22.31
CA LEU A 80 -17.26 8.07 -23.18
C LEU A 80 -16.56 7.73 -24.51
N PHE A 81 -15.47 6.96 -24.46
CA PHE A 81 -14.76 6.50 -25.65
C PHE A 81 -15.65 5.65 -26.55
N VAL A 82 -16.37 4.66 -26.00
CA VAL A 82 -17.30 3.80 -26.76
C VAL A 82 -18.43 4.64 -27.36
N ARG A 83 -19.01 5.56 -26.60
CA ARG A 83 -20.05 6.47 -27.10
C ARG A 83 -19.53 7.29 -28.28
N PHE A 84 -18.39 7.95 -28.09
CA PHE A 84 -17.74 8.74 -29.15
C PHE A 84 -17.46 7.88 -30.39
N TRP A 85 -16.91 6.67 -30.20
CA TRP A 85 -16.61 5.75 -31.29
C TRP A 85 -17.86 5.37 -32.10
N LEU A 86 -18.98 5.07 -31.44
CA LEU A 86 -20.24 4.74 -32.10
C LEU A 86 -20.85 5.92 -32.85
N THR A 87 -20.68 7.15 -32.34
CA THR A 87 -21.26 8.35 -32.97
C THR A 87 -20.38 8.97 -34.05
N SER A 88 -19.07 8.75 -34.00
CA SER A 88 -18.10 9.45 -34.86
C SER A 88 -17.47 8.55 -35.92
N THR A 89 -17.67 7.23 -35.86
CA THR A 89 -17.14 6.31 -36.89
C THR A 89 -18.16 6.15 -38.02
N PRO A 90 -17.88 6.65 -39.24
CA PRO A 90 -18.79 6.48 -40.37
C PRO A 90 -18.90 4.99 -40.74
N ALA A 91 -20.11 4.55 -41.08
CA ALA A 91 -20.35 3.19 -41.53
C ALA A 91 -19.59 2.91 -42.83
N LEU A 92 -18.87 1.79 -42.86
CA LEU A 92 -18.13 1.36 -44.05
C LEU A 92 -19.08 0.73 -45.08
N PRO A 93 -18.81 0.89 -46.38
CA PRO A 93 -19.50 0.14 -47.42
C PRO A 93 -19.36 -1.37 -47.18
N GLU A 94 -20.41 -2.14 -47.51
CA GLU A 94 -20.47 -3.59 -47.24
C GLU A 94 -19.31 -4.37 -47.89
N SER A 95 -18.86 -3.91 -49.06
CA SER A 95 -17.70 -4.45 -49.78
C SER A 95 -16.37 -4.26 -49.05
N ALA A 96 -16.24 -3.26 -48.18
CA ALA A 96 -15.03 -2.97 -47.42
C ALA A 96 -15.01 -3.62 -46.02
N LEU A 97 -16.15 -4.18 -45.57
CA LEU A 97 -16.27 -4.80 -44.24
C LEU A 97 -15.29 -5.96 -44.00
N PRO A 98 -15.07 -6.90 -44.94
CA PRO A 98 -14.15 -8.01 -44.71
C PRO A 98 -12.71 -7.54 -44.49
N GLU A 99 -12.24 -6.59 -45.31
CA GLU A 99 -10.90 -6.02 -45.21
C GLU A 99 -10.73 -5.18 -43.93
N ALA A 100 -11.74 -4.38 -43.58
CA ALA A 100 -11.74 -3.59 -42.35
C ALA A 100 -11.71 -4.47 -41.09
N ARG A 101 -12.47 -5.58 -41.07
CA ARG A 101 -12.45 -6.57 -39.99
C ARG A 101 -11.07 -7.22 -39.85
N ALA A 102 -10.47 -7.65 -40.97
CA ALA A 102 -9.14 -8.24 -40.97
C ALA A 102 -8.06 -7.27 -40.43
N LYS A 103 -8.08 -6.00 -40.89
CA LYS A 103 -7.19 -4.94 -40.38
C LYS A 103 -7.46 -4.62 -38.90
N GLY A 104 -8.71 -4.68 -38.45
CA GLY A 104 -9.09 -4.49 -37.05
C GLY A 104 -8.46 -5.54 -36.13
N LEU A 105 -8.52 -6.81 -36.52
CA LEU A 105 -7.90 -7.90 -35.77
C LEU A 105 -6.38 -7.74 -35.70
N GLN A 106 -5.73 -7.43 -36.82
CA GLN A 106 -4.28 -7.18 -36.88
C GLN A 106 -3.85 -6.00 -35.96
N ARG A 107 -4.65 -4.93 -35.91
CA ARG A 107 -4.41 -3.79 -35.01
C ARG A 107 -4.57 -4.18 -33.54
N TYR A 108 -5.54 -5.03 -33.22
CA TYR A 108 -5.75 -5.54 -31.87
C TYR A 108 -4.54 -6.36 -31.39
N ASP A 109 -4.07 -7.30 -32.21
CA ASP A 109 -2.89 -8.12 -31.88
C ASP A 109 -1.65 -7.23 -31.66
N SER A 110 -1.45 -6.24 -32.53
CA SER A 110 -0.36 -5.26 -32.40
C SER A 110 -0.46 -4.42 -31.12
N PHE A 111 -1.68 -4.08 -30.71
CA PHE A 111 -1.94 -3.37 -29.45
C PHE A 111 -1.64 -4.26 -28.24
N VAL A 112 -2.10 -5.51 -28.22
CA VAL A 112 -1.83 -6.47 -27.14
C VAL A 112 -0.33 -6.67 -26.97
N ASP A 113 0.39 -6.83 -28.07
CA ASP A 113 1.85 -6.92 -28.08
C ASP A 113 2.54 -5.67 -27.53
N ALA A 114 2.08 -4.48 -27.94
CA ALA A 114 2.61 -3.21 -27.43
C ALA A 114 2.32 -3.02 -25.93
N LEU A 115 1.13 -3.39 -25.48
CA LEU A 115 0.73 -3.34 -24.07
C LEU A 115 1.56 -4.31 -23.23
N GLY A 116 1.74 -5.55 -23.70
CA GLY A 116 2.58 -6.55 -23.04
C GLY A 116 4.02 -6.05 -22.87
N ARG A 117 4.59 -5.47 -23.93
CA ARG A 117 5.93 -4.83 -23.86
C ARG A 117 5.96 -3.69 -22.84
N ARG A 118 4.97 -2.80 -22.82
CA ARG A 118 4.91 -1.67 -21.87
C ARG A 118 4.83 -2.17 -20.42
N LEU A 119 3.97 -3.16 -20.15
CA LEU A 119 3.83 -3.76 -18.82
C LEU A 119 5.11 -4.44 -18.33
N SER A 120 5.88 -5.06 -19.24
CA SER A 120 7.16 -5.70 -18.92
C SER A 120 8.32 -4.72 -18.66
N LYS A 121 8.24 -3.47 -19.15
CA LYS A 121 9.36 -2.50 -19.14
C LYS A 121 9.22 -1.34 -18.13
N GLY A 122 8.09 -1.22 -17.41
CA GLY A 122 7.84 -0.23 -16.33
C GLY A 122 7.49 1.20 -16.81
N PRO A 123 7.25 2.18 -15.91
CA PRO A 123 6.54 2.12 -14.62
C PRO A 123 5.01 2.09 -14.83
N ARG A 124 4.23 2.02 -13.74
CA ARG A 124 2.74 2.00 -13.81
C ARG A 124 2.24 3.34 -14.37
N LEU A 125 1.28 3.32 -15.29
CA LEU A 125 0.53 4.49 -15.81
C LEU A 125 0.10 5.47 -14.70
N ARG A 126 -0.12 4.98 -13.48
CA ARG A 126 -0.40 5.77 -12.26
C ARG A 126 0.67 6.82 -11.90
N GLN A 127 1.92 6.69 -12.34
CA GLN A 127 2.96 7.69 -12.07
C GLN A 127 2.92 8.88 -13.05
N GLU A 128 2.19 8.76 -14.17
CA GLU A 128 2.00 9.84 -15.15
C GLU A 128 0.76 10.70 -14.83
N ILE A 129 -0.12 10.22 -13.96
CA ILE A 129 -1.32 10.91 -13.48
C ILE A 129 -1.01 11.38 -12.06
N SER A 130 -0.53 12.63 -11.90
CA SER A 130 -0.08 13.22 -10.64
C SER A 130 -0.93 12.80 -9.42
N GLU A 131 -0.28 12.28 -8.39
CA GLU A 131 -0.88 12.06 -7.05
C GLU A 131 -1.12 13.38 -6.28
N ASP A 132 -0.89 14.55 -6.88
CA ASP A 132 -1.09 15.84 -6.24
C ASP A 132 -2.50 16.39 -6.45
N VAL A 133 -3.44 15.86 -5.66
CA VAL A 133 -4.49 16.69 -5.05
C VAL A 133 -4.71 16.15 -3.63
N LEU A 134 -3.79 16.46 -2.72
CA LEU A 134 -4.18 16.54 -1.30
C LEU A 134 -5.03 17.82 -1.16
N PRO A 135 -6.29 17.75 -0.74
CA PRO A 135 -6.97 18.94 -0.28
C PRO A 135 -6.20 19.43 0.95
N ALA A 136 -5.66 20.64 0.85
CA ALA A 136 -5.09 21.34 1.99
C ALA A 136 -6.11 21.29 3.13
N THR A 137 -5.72 20.71 4.26
CA THR A 137 -6.52 20.76 5.48
C THR A 137 -6.66 22.23 5.88
N PRO A 138 -7.88 22.79 5.97
CA PRO A 138 -8.06 24.12 6.51
C PRO A 138 -7.97 24.01 8.03
N ALA A 139 -6.75 24.10 8.57
CA ALA A 139 -6.54 24.12 10.01
C ALA A 139 -5.51 25.17 10.48
N ASP A 140 -5.14 26.13 9.62
CA ASP A 140 -4.30 27.29 10.02
C ASP A 140 -4.89 28.62 9.52
N ALA A 141 -6.23 28.72 9.45
CA ALA A 141 -6.93 29.96 9.14
C ALA A 141 -7.77 30.43 10.34
N ASP A 142 -7.17 30.47 11.55
CA ASP A 142 -7.75 31.27 12.63
C ASP A 142 -6.71 31.59 13.72
N GLU A 143 -5.75 32.47 13.44
CA GLU A 143 -4.98 33.15 14.51
C GLU A 143 -4.25 34.41 13.99
N SER A 144 -4.96 35.33 13.33
CA SER A 144 -4.42 36.68 13.09
C SER A 144 -5.47 37.79 12.99
N SER A 145 -6.51 37.74 13.82
CA SER A 145 -7.42 38.88 14.00
C SER A 145 -7.75 39.10 15.48
N THR A 146 -6.73 39.38 16.28
CA THR A 146 -6.91 40.17 17.51
C THR A 146 -5.65 40.97 17.78
N ARG A 147 -5.57 42.16 17.19
CA ARG A 147 -4.83 43.28 17.78
C ARG A 147 -5.39 44.61 17.31
#